data_AF-A0A1C5EWG5-F1
#
_entry.id   AF-A0A1C5EWG5-F1
#
_cell.length_a   1.000
_cell.length_b   1.000
_cell.length_c   1.000
_cell.angle_alpha   90.00
_cell.angle_beta   90.00
_cell.angle_gamma   90.00
#
_symmetry.space_group_name_H-M   'P 1'
#
loop_
_entity.id
_entity.type
_entity.pdbx_description
1 polymer ?
#
loop_
_entity_poly.entity_id
_entity_poly.type
_entity_poly.pdbx_seq_one_letter_code
_entity_poly.pdbx_strand_id
1 'polypeptide(L)'
;MSRYAAAKPYVLPESLDELGGPTAGCVTLPRHIDWGPHYVYDLADEADLRLMYERVIREAQTRDDLNAYLHATFLRQVWRELFLPFPVKAAWEGRFPELRAPGTTTAAA
;
A
#
# COMPACT_ATOMS: atom_id res chain seq x y z
N MET A 1 -15.19 -31.49 -0.69
CA MET A 1 -14.06 -30.82 0.01
C MET A 1 -13.12 -30.26 -1.04
N SER A 2 -13.26 -28.98 -1.40
CA SER A 2 -12.40 -28.36 -2.42
C SER A 2 -11.17 -27.73 -1.76
N ARG A 3 -9.98 -28.17 -2.21
CA ARG A 3 -8.68 -27.90 -1.59
C ARG A 3 -7.92 -26.75 -2.24
N TYR A 4 -8.64 -25.77 -2.79
CA TYR A 4 -8.05 -24.63 -3.52
C TYR A 4 -8.65 -23.30 -3.05
N ALA A 5 -8.30 -22.93 -1.84
CA ALA A 5 -8.16 -21.53 -1.47
C ALA A 5 -6.79 -21.42 -0.80
N ALA A 6 -5.73 -21.62 -1.59
CA ALA A 6 -4.44 -21.11 -1.17
C ALA A 6 -4.63 -19.59 -1.10
N ALA A 7 -4.85 -19.08 0.12
CA ALA A 7 -4.88 -17.64 0.34
C ALA A 7 -3.57 -17.10 -0.24
N LYS A 8 -3.67 -16.24 -1.28
CA LYS A 8 -2.50 -15.58 -1.87
C LYS A 8 -1.72 -14.98 -0.69
N PRO A 9 -0.48 -15.43 -0.41
CA PRO A 9 0.28 -14.85 0.68
C PRO A 9 0.53 -13.40 0.32
N TYR A 10 -0.04 -12.49 1.11
CA TYR A 10 0.20 -11.06 0.92
C TYR A 10 1.64 -10.76 1.30
N VAL A 11 2.33 -10.03 0.43
CA VAL A 11 3.67 -9.55 0.72
C VAL A 11 3.56 -8.51 1.83
N LEU A 12 4.42 -8.64 2.84
CA LEU A 12 4.57 -7.66 3.89
C LEU A 12 6.00 -7.12 3.84
N PRO A 13 6.18 -5.79 4.03
CA PRO A 13 7.49 -5.21 4.20
C PRO A 13 8.17 -5.72 5.48
N GLU A 14 9.49 -5.62 5.56
CA GLU A 14 10.23 -5.92 6.79
C GLU A 14 10.00 -4.83 7.83
N SER A 15 10.01 -3.56 7.44
CA SER A 15 9.63 -2.42 8.29
C SER A 15 8.84 -1.41 7.48
N LEU A 16 8.06 -0.56 8.15
CA LEU A 16 7.42 0.55 7.43
C LEU A 16 8.46 1.60 6.99
N ASP A 17 9.57 1.74 7.70
CA ASP A 17 10.60 2.73 7.40
C ASP A 17 11.41 2.40 6.14
N GLU A 18 11.34 1.16 5.64
CA GLU A 18 11.91 0.80 4.34
C GLU A 18 11.09 1.35 3.16
N LEU A 19 9.83 1.75 3.39
CA LEU A 19 8.93 2.24 2.36
C LEU A 19 9.29 3.68 1.98
N GLY A 20 10.13 3.81 0.95
CA GLY A 20 10.68 5.07 0.44
C GLY A 20 10.10 5.52 -0.90
N GLY A 21 8.92 5.01 -1.29
CA GLY A 21 8.29 5.28 -2.57
C GLY A 21 8.02 6.78 -2.82
N PRO A 22 7.71 7.15 -4.07
CA PRO A 22 7.49 8.53 -4.46
C PRO A 22 6.32 9.16 -3.68
N THR A 23 6.49 10.43 -3.31
CA THR A 23 5.49 11.21 -2.55
C THR A 23 4.88 12.36 -3.33
N ALA A 24 5.40 12.64 -4.54
CA ALA A 24 4.93 13.70 -5.40
C ALA A 24 5.17 13.35 -6.87
N GLY A 25 4.44 14.02 -7.76
CA GLY A 25 4.51 13.83 -9.20
C GLY A 25 3.63 12.67 -9.69
N CYS A 26 3.90 12.23 -10.91
CA CYS A 26 3.11 11.20 -11.58
C CYS A 26 3.83 9.85 -11.55
N VAL A 27 3.10 8.78 -11.23
CA VAL A 27 3.63 7.41 -11.14
C VAL A 27 2.87 6.50 -12.09
N THR A 28 3.58 5.65 -12.82
CA THR A 28 3.00 4.55 -13.59
C THR A 28 3.35 3.23 -12.92
N LEU A 29 2.34 2.42 -12.65
CA LEU A 29 2.55 1.09 -12.10
C LEU A 29 2.98 0.09 -13.20
N PRO A 30 3.85 -0.88 -12.86
CA PRO A 30 4.28 -1.90 -13.79
C PRO A 30 3.13 -2.90 -14.02
N ARG A 31 3.19 -3.59 -15.17
CA ARG A 31 2.08 -4.42 -15.67
C ARG A 31 1.68 -5.57 -14.73
N HIS A 32 2.60 -6.05 -13.91
CA HIS A 32 2.33 -7.13 -12.96
C HIS A 32 1.57 -6.67 -11.70
N ILE A 33 1.56 -5.36 -11.46
CA ILE A 33 0.77 -4.72 -10.39
C ILE A 33 -0.53 -4.18 -10.98
N ASP A 34 -0.45 -3.48 -12.12
CA ASP A 34 -1.60 -2.94 -12.84
C ASP A 34 -1.80 -3.58 -14.21
N TRP A 35 -2.76 -4.50 -14.27
CA TRP A 35 -3.13 -5.24 -15.48
C TRP A 35 -4.08 -4.46 -16.40
N GLY A 36 -4.52 -3.26 -16.00
CA GLY A 36 -5.43 -2.39 -16.74
C GLY A 36 -4.78 -1.67 -17.94
N PRO A 37 -5.50 -0.79 -18.65
CA PRO A 37 -4.86 0.11 -19.61
C PRO A 37 -3.81 0.99 -18.92
N HIS A 38 -2.88 1.56 -19.68
CA HIS A 38 -1.86 2.45 -19.12
C HIS A 38 -2.54 3.59 -18.33
N TYR A 39 -2.27 3.63 -17.03
CA TYR A 39 -2.80 4.62 -16.10
C TYR A 39 -1.64 5.34 -15.42
N VAL A 40 -1.75 6.65 -15.33
CA VAL A 40 -0.78 7.52 -14.65
C VAL A 40 -1.46 8.05 -13.41
N TYR A 41 -0.95 7.68 -12.25
CA TYR A 41 -1.42 8.14 -10.95
C TYR A 41 -0.78 9.49 -10.63
N ASP A 42 -1.58 10.52 -10.43
CA ASP A 42 -1.10 11.79 -9.90
C ASP A 42 -1.07 11.75 -8.36
N LEU A 43 0.12 11.79 -7.76
CA LEU A 43 0.26 11.76 -6.30
C LEU A 43 -0.19 13.07 -5.63
N ALA A 44 -0.42 14.14 -6.41
CA ALA A 44 -1.06 15.35 -5.89
C ALA A 44 -2.58 15.18 -5.69
N ASP A 45 -3.20 14.19 -6.34
CA ASP A 45 -4.61 13.83 -6.15
C ASP A 45 -4.74 12.69 -5.13
N GLU A 46 -5.44 12.96 -4.03
CA GLU A 46 -5.63 12.00 -2.93
C GLU A 46 -6.40 10.74 -3.36
N ALA A 47 -7.33 10.85 -4.33
CA ALA A 47 -8.04 9.69 -4.86
C ALA A 47 -7.11 8.79 -5.68
N ASP A 48 -6.24 9.38 -6.51
CA ASP A 48 -5.24 8.63 -7.28
C ASP A 48 -4.19 7.99 -6.36
N LEU A 49 -3.70 8.71 -5.36
CA LEU A 49 -2.77 8.19 -4.35
C LEU A 49 -3.36 6.96 -3.64
N ARG A 50 -4.60 7.06 -3.15
CA ARG A 50 -5.29 5.96 -2.47
C ARG A 50 -5.49 4.77 -3.40
N LEU A 51 -5.95 5.02 -4.63
CA LEU A 51 -6.15 3.97 -5.63
C LEU A 51 -4.85 3.25 -5.98
N MET A 52 -3.74 4.00 -6.11
CA MET A 52 -2.42 3.44 -6.35
C MET A 52 -2.01 2.52 -5.18
N TYR A 53 -2.16 3.01 -3.94
CA TYR A 53 -1.77 2.25 -2.74
C TYR A 53 -2.61 0.99 -2.58
N GLU A 54 -3.92 1.06 -2.81
CA GLU A 54 -4.79 -0.12 -2.81
C GLU A 54 -4.33 -1.18 -3.80
N ARG A 55 -4.01 -0.77 -5.04
CA ARG A 55 -3.54 -1.69 -6.08
C ARG A 55 -2.18 -2.31 -5.72
N VAL A 56 -1.22 -1.49 -5.31
CA VAL A 56 0.11 -1.97 -4.91
C VAL A 56 -0.01 -2.98 -3.77
N ILE A 57 -0.77 -2.68 -2.72
CA ILE A 57 -0.90 -3.59 -1.57
C ILE A 57 -1.57 -4.92 -1.95
N ARG A 58 -2.50 -4.92 -2.90
CA ARG A 58 -3.22 -6.12 -3.36
C ARG A 58 -2.41 -6.97 -4.35
N GLU A 59 -1.66 -6.30 -5.23
CA GLU A 59 -1.07 -6.94 -6.41
C GLU A 59 0.45 -7.06 -6.38
N ALA A 60 1.14 -6.37 -5.46
CA ALA A 60 2.58 -6.53 -5.28
C ALA A 60 2.96 -7.99 -5.06
N GLN A 61 4.06 -8.38 -5.71
CA GLN A 61 4.58 -9.75 -5.66
C GLN A 61 5.86 -9.82 -4.84
N THR A 62 6.54 -8.68 -4.65
CA THR A 62 7.80 -8.57 -3.92
C THR A 62 7.77 -7.42 -2.92
N ARG A 63 8.70 -7.44 -1.95
CA ARG A 63 8.90 -6.32 -1.01
C ARG A 63 9.47 -5.10 -1.72
N ASP A 64 10.24 -5.32 -2.77
CA ASP A 64 10.78 -4.25 -3.60
C ASP A 64 9.66 -3.48 -4.31
N ASP A 65 8.59 -4.16 -4.76
CA ASP A 65 7.39 -3.48 -5.28
C ASP A 65 6.75 -2.57 -4.21
N LEU A 66 6.63 -3.07 -2.97
CA LEU A 66 6.11 -2.30 -1.84
C LEU A 66 6.98 -1.05 -1.58
N ASN A 67 8.30 -1.23 -1.50
CA ASN A 67 9.25 -0.14 -1.27
C ASN A 67 9.22 0.89 -2.40
N ALA A 68 9.16 0.43 -3.66
CA ALA A 68 9.19 1.30 -4.82
C ALA A 68 7.98 2.24 -4.95
N TYR A 69 6.82 1.85 -4.43
CA TYR A 69 5.57 2.60 -4.66
C TYR A 69 4.87 3.11 -3.39
N LEU A 70 5.16 2.54 -2.21
CA LEU A 70 4.56 2.98 -0.94
C LEU A 70 5.53 3.87 -0.18
N HIS A 71 5.00 4.88 0.50
CA HIS A 71 5.75 5.71 1.43
C HIS A 71 5.16 5.61 2.84
N ALA A 72 6.00 5.36 3.84
CA ALA A 72 5.56 5.04 5.20
C ALA A 72 4.61 6.08 5.81
N THR A 73 4.97 7.37 5.72
CA THR A 73 4.19 8.47 6.31
C THR A 73 2.81 8.61 5.67
N PHE A 74 2.74 8.60 4.34
CA PHE A 74 1.48 8.69 3.61
C PHE A 74 0.62 7.46 3.84
N LEU A 75 1.24 6.27 3.84
CA LEU A 75 0.54 5.02 4.10
C LEU A 75 -0.17 5.07 5.46
N ARG A 76 0.50 5.52 6.52
CA ARG A 76 -0.10 5.69 7.86
C ARG A 76 -1.28 6.67 7.85
N GLN A 77 -1.21 7.73 7.06
CA GLN A 77 -2.28 8.73 6.95
C GLN A 77 -3.52 8.17 6.25
N VAL A 78 -3.33 7.53 5.09
CA VAL A 78 -4.46 7.07 4.26
C VAL A 78 -4.95 5.66 4.61
N TRP A 79 -4.22 4.88 5.44
CA TRP A 79 -4.49 3.46 5.73
C TRP A 79 -5.96 3.15 6.09
N ARG A 80 -6.60 4.04 6.85
CA ARG A 80 -7.97 3.84 7.32
C ARG A 80 -8.99 4.01 6.20
N GLU A 81 -8.66 4.79 5.20
CA GLU A 81 -9.50 5.14 4.05
C GLU A 81 -9.32 4.15 2.89
N LEU A 82 -8.19 3.45 2.85
CA LEU A 82 -7.95 2.40 1.84
C LEU A 82 -8.99 1.30 1.95
N PHE A 83 -9.60 0.98 0.81
CA PHE A 83 -10.47 -0.15 0.65
C PHE A 83 -9.62 -1.41 0.41
N LEU A 84 -9.31 -2.16 1.47
CA LEU A 84 -8.50 -3.39 1.39
C LEU A 84 -9.30 -4.62 1.84
N PRO A 85 -9.06 -5.81 1.25
CA PRO A 85 -9.64 -7.05 1.77
C PRO A 85 -9.25 -7.27 3.23
N PHE A 86 -10.21 -7.69 4.06
CA PHE A 86 -10.00 -7.88 5.50
C PHE A 86 -8.74 -8.70 5.86
N PRO A 87 -8.42 -9.82 5.18
CA PRO A 87 -7.21 -10.59 5.50
C PRO A 87 -5.91 -9.82 5.29
N VAL A 88 -5.86 -8.93 4.28
CA VAL A 88 -4.71 -8.05 4.01
C VAL A 88 -4.54 -7.07 5.16
N LYS A 89 -5.63 -6.38 5.48
CA LYS A 89 -5.63 -5.35 6.51
C LYS A 89 -5.24 -5.94 7.87
N ALA A 90 -5.78 -7.11 8.21
CA ALA A 90 -5.43 -7.83 9.43
C ALA A 90 -3.95 -8.28 9.46
N ALA A 91 -3.39 -8.75 8.35
CA ALA A 91 -1.99 -9.15 8.27
C ALA A 91 -1.03 -7.97 8.46
N TRP A 92 -1.32 -6.85 7.78
CA TRP A 92 -0.54 -5.62 7.91
C TRP A 92 -0.65 -5.01 9.31
N GLU A 93 -1.85 -4.86 9.87
CA GLU A 93 -2.02 -4.35 11.24
C GLU A 93 -1.46 -5.29 12.31
N GLY A 94 -1.45 -6.60 12.06
CA GLY A 94 -0.84 -7.58 12.95
C GLY A 94 0.68 -7.43 13.03
N ARG A 95 1.32 -7.04 11.92
CA ARG A 95 2.77 -6.77 11.88
C ARG A 95 3.12 -5.33 12.27
N PHE A 96 2.26 -4.37 11.93
CA PHE A 96 2.47 -2.94 12.14
C PHE A 96 1.30 -2.33 12.93
N PRO A 97 1.34 -2.42 14.28
CA PRO A 97 0.29 -1.86 15.14
C PRO A 97 0.05 -0.36 14.95
N GLU A 98 1.08 0.37 14.51
CA GLU A 98 1.02 1.81 14.21
C GLU A 98 0.05 2.19 13.09
N LEU A 99 -0.27 1.27 12.16
CA LEU A 99 -1.30 1.51 11.14
C LEU A 99 -2.71 1.54 11.72
N ARG A 100 -2.92 0.97 12.91
CA ARG A 100 -4.20 1.02 13.63
C ARG A 100 -4.36 2.32 14.42
N ALA A 101 -3.25 2.91 14.87
CA ALA A 101 -3.28 4.17 15.59
C ALA A 101 -3.58 5.31 14.61
N PRO A 102 -4.45 6.28 14.98
CA PRO A 102 -4.52 7.51 14.20
C PRO A 102 -3.12 8.13 14.23
N GLY A 103 -2.56 8.38 13.04
CA GLY A 103 -1.29 9.07 12.92
C GLY A 103 -1.38 10.40 13.66
N THR A 104 -0.81 10.47 14.86
CA THR A 104 -0.52 11.74 15.50
C THR A 104 0.57 12.36 14.65
N THR A 105 0.18 13.12 13.64
CA THR A 105 1.06 14.13 13.06
C THR A 105 1.41 15.07 14.21
N THR A 106 2.49 14.77 14.93
CA THR A 106 3.23 15.81 15.63
C THR A 106 3.81 16.69 14.53
N ALA A 107 3.03 17.69 14.13
CA ALA A 107 3.56 18.92 13.58
C ALA A 107 4.39 19.53 14.70
N ALA A 108 5.71 19.33 14.63
CA ALA A 108 6.66 19.97 15.52
C ALA A 108 7.27 21.20 14.83
N ALA A 109 7.03 22.34 15.50
CA ALA A 109 7.74 23.63 15.48
C ALA A 109 7.66 24.49 14.20
#